data_AF-A0A8T4QSQ8-F1
#
_entry.id   AF-A0A8T4QSQ8-F1
#
_cell.length_a   1.000
_cell.length_b   1.000
_cell.length_c   1.000
_cell.angle_alpha   90.00
_cell.angle_beta   90.00
_cell.angle_gamma   90.00
#
_symmetry.space_group_name_H-M   'P 1'
#
loop_
_entity.id
_entity.type
_entity.pdbx_description
1 polymer ?
#
loop_
_entity_poly.entity_id
_entity_poly.type
_entity_poly.pdbx_seq_one_letter_code
_entity_poly.pdbx_strand_id
1 'polypeptide(L)'
;MGNKKLYFGRGMSKVLIFVIVLLIFSFSAYAQTNHYYKINLAYQNGDLSATSVKIEPSLNEIKNPKGKYVAEVVSFDNKILNLTFFDIPLFVFWDSVDPETGKIVGGGMFERNKTNITLFIPYYGNGQEINIYDKELNKKLSISISSYAKEIPSIKLKTEMKEEKISEEKKVSMIATEKSNPSVVYYSLGGGIFILILLGMFLSKRKTKTAGNN
;
A
#
# COMPACT_ATOMS: atom_id res chain seq x y z
N MET A 1 -40.50 18.14 47.39
CA MET A 1 -39.42 17.60 46.52
C MET A 1 -39.06 18.66 45.48
N GLY A 2 -37.97 19.39 45.69
CA GLY A 2 -37.56 20.49 44.81
C GLY A 2 -36.64 20.00 43.68
N ASN A 3 -37.08 20.18 42.43
CA ASN A 3 -36.26 19.90 41.25
C ASN A 3 -35.11 20.92 41.15
N LYS A 4 -33.89 20.52 41.58
CA LYS A 4 -32.67 21.30 41.32
C LYS A 4 -32.38 21.29 39.82
N LYS A 5 -32.75 22.36 39.11
CA LYS A 5 -32.31 22.61 37.75
C LYS A 5 -30.79 22.81 37.75
N LEU A 6 -30.06 21.87 37.16
CA LEU A 6 -28.62 21.97 36.91
C LEU A 6 -28.37 23.00 35.82
N TYR A 7 -28.12 24.24 36.22
CA TYR A 7 -27.67 25.29 35.31
C TYR A 7 -26.21 25.01 34.93
N PHE A 8 -26.01 24.45 33.74
CA PHE A 8 -24.71 24.44 33.10
C PHE A 8 -24.33 25.90 32.80
N GLY A 9 -23.29 26.41 33.48
CA GLY A 9 -22.78 27.75 33.21
C GLY A 9 -22.42 27.91 31.74
N ARG A 10 -22.90 28.97 31.10
CA ARG A 10 -22.81 29.26 29.65
C ARG A 10 -21.37 29.22 29.07
N GLY A 11 -20.35 29.23 29.93
CA GLY A 11 -18.93 29.06 29.54
C GLY A 11 -18.41 27.61 29.56
N MET A 12 -18.98 26.71 30.38
CA MET A 12 -18.53 25.31 30.48
C MET A 12 -18.88 24.49 29.24
N SER A 13 -19.98 24.82 28.55
CA SER A 13 -20.36 24.19 27.28
C SER A 13 -19.36 24.48 26.17
N LYS A 14 -18.78 25.68 26.12
CA LYS A 14 -17.81 26.09 25.09
C LYS A 14 -16.49 25.35 25.22
N VAL A 15 -16.00 25.15 26.45
CA VAL A 15 -14.76 24.39 26.72
C VAL A 15 -14.94 22.91 26.36
N LEU A 16 -16.10 22.33 26.69
CA LEU A 16 -16.41 20.95 26.33
C LEU A 16 -16.44 20.76 24.81
N ILE A 17 -17.09 21.69 24.09
CA ILE A 17 -17.13 21.67 22.61
C ILE A 17 -15.71 21.80 22.03
N PHE A 18 -14.88 22.69 22.58
CA PHE A 18 -13.49 22.86 22.13
C PHE A 18 -12.66 21.58 22.32
N VAL A 19 -12.79 20.90 23.46
CA VAL A 19 -12.09 19.62 23.72
C VAL A 19 -12.57 18.53 22.78
N ILE A 20 -13.88 18.43 22.51
CA ILE A 20 -14.45 17.45 21.57
C ILE A 20 -13.92 17.72 20.15
N VAL A 21 -13.90 18.97 19.71
CA VAL A 21 -13.35 19.35 18.40
C VAL A 21 -11.87 18.99 18.31
N LEU A 22 -11.07 19.28 19.33
CA LEU A 22 -9.64 18.97 19.36
C LEU A 22 -9.37 17.45 19.35
N LEU A 23 -10.24 16.66 20.00
CA LEU A 23 -10.21 15.19 19.94
C LEU A 23 -10.52 14.67 18.54
N ILE A 24 -11.53 15.23 17.85
CA ILE A 24 -11.87 14.84 16.48
C ILE A 24 -10.71 15.13 15.51
N PHE A 25 -10.04 16.28 15.65
CA PHE A 25 -8.85 16.62 14.86
C PHE A 25 -7.64 15.74 15.16
N SER A 26 -7.57 15.09 16.33
CA SER A 26 -6.44 14.23 16.70
C SER A 26 -6.47 12.86 16.00
N PHE A 27 -7.60 12.45 15.42
CA PHE A 27 -7.76 11.13 14.79
C PHE A 27 -7.34 11.08 13.31
N SER A 28 -6.96 12.18 12.67
CA SER A 28 -6.78 12.24 11.21
C SER A 28 -5.39 11.84 10.67
N ALA A 29 -4.48 11.32 11.50
CA ALA A 29 -3.09 11.03 11.10
C ALA A 29 -2.73 9.53 11.04
N TYR A 30 -3.64 8.67 10.59
CA TYR A 30 -3.25 7.31 10.18
C TYR A 30 -2.57 7.37 8.82
N ALA A 31 -1.23 7.46 8.82
CA ALA A 31 -0.45 7.26 7.61
C ALA A 31 -0.57 5.79 7.18
N GLN A 32 -1.36 5.51 6.16
CA GLN A 32 -1.43 4.19 5.55
C GLN A 32 -0.09 3.90 4.85
N THR A 33 0.74 3.06 5.47
CA THR A 33 2.00 2.60 4.87
C THR A 33 1.71 1.59 3.77
N ASN A 34 1.98 1.96 2.52
CA ASN A 34 1.92 1.04 1.39
C ASN A 34 3.12 0.09 1.44
N HIS A 35 2.95 -1.13 0.96
CA HIS A 35 4.02 -2.12 0.88
C HIS A 35 4.21 -2.55 -0.57
N TYR A 36 5.46 -2.73 -0.98
CA TYR A 36 5.82 -3.10 -2.35
C TYR A 36 6.81 -4.26 -2.36
N TYR A 37 6.69 -5.17 -3.32
CA TYR A 37 7.79 -6.02 -3.74
C TYR A 37 8.82 -5.14 -4.47
N LYS A 38 10.00 -5.00 -3.90
CA LYS A 38 11.19 -4.44 -4.54
C LYS A 38 11.97 -5.56 -5.20
N ILE A 39 12.01 -5.54 -6.52
CA ILE A 39 12.62 -6.58 -7.34
C ILE A 39 13.78 -5.96 -8.10
N ASN A 40 14.99 -6.46 -7.87
CA ASN A 40 16.14 -6.07 -8.66
C ASN A 40 16.29 -7.06 -9.82
N LEU A 41 16.15 -6.57 -11.04
CA LEU A 41 16.29 -7.35 -12.26
C LEU A 41 17.61 -7.03 -12.95
N ALA A 42 18.27 -8.08 -13.45
CA ALA A 42 19.36 -7.96 -14.40
C ALA A 42 18.84 -8.34 -15.79
N TYR A 43 19.03 -7.45 -16.75
CA TYR A 43 18.72 -7.65 -18.15
C TYR A 43 20.02 -7.88 -18.94
N GLN A 44 20.04 -8.90 -19.78
CA GLN A 44 21.17 -9.19 -20.67
C GLN A 44 20.68 -9.81 -21.98
N ASN A 45 20.90 -9.14 -23.10
CA ASN A 45 20.60 -9.61 -24.46
C ASN A 45 19.15 -10.12 -24.66
N GLY A 46 18.16 -9.54 -23.97
CA GLY A 46 16.75 -9.96 -24.05
C GLY A 46 16.30 -10.88 -22.91
N ASP A 47 17.25 -11.45 -22.16
CA ASP A 47 16.98 -12.29 -21.01
C ASP A 47 16.87 -11.46 -19.73
N LEU A 48 15.98 -11.89 -18.84
CA LEU A 48 15.72 -11.27 -17.54
C LEU A 48 15.98 -12.27 -16.43
N SER A 49 16.65 -11.80 -15.37
CA SER A 49 16.85 -12.57 -14.15
C SER A 49 16.60 -11.71 -12.92
N ALA A 50 15.99 -12.30 -11.89
CA ALA A 50 15.81 -11.63 -10.61
C ALA A 50 17.04 -11.88 -9.71
N THR A 51 17.67 -10.79 -9.29
CA THR A 51 18.82 -10.83 -8.38
C THR A 51 18.39 -10.76 -6.91
N SER A 52 17.26 -10.11 -6.63
CA SER A 52 16.67 -10.09 -5.29
C SER A 52 15.19 -9.70 -5.32
N VAL A 53 14.43 -10.23 -4.35
CA VAL A 53 13.06 -9.82 -4.05
C VAL A 53 12.99 -9.50 -2.56
N LYS A 54 12.39 -8.36 -2.20
CA LYS A 54 12.15 -7.96 -0.80
C LYS A 54 10.84 -7.19 -0.70
N ILE A 55 10.24 -7.13 0.49
CA ILE A 55 9.14 -6.20 0.77
C ILE A 55 9.72 -4.90 1.32
N GLU A 56 9.31 -3.76 0.77
CA GLU A 56 9.69 -2.44 1.25
C GLU A 56 8.42 -1.60 1.55
N PRO A 57 8.27 -1.06 2.77
CA PRO A 57 7.21 -0.12 3.07
C PRO A 57 7.53 1.27 2.50
N SER A 58 6.51 1.98 2.06
CA SER A 58 6.61 3.36 1.60
C SER A 58 5.42 4.18 2.06
N LEU A 59 5.69 5.40 2.49
CA LEU A 59 4.66 6.41 2.78
C LEU A 59 4.05 6.99 1.51
N ASN A 60 4.80 6.98 0.41
CA ASN A 60 4.40 7.53 -0.87
C ASN A 60 4.11 6.42 -1.88
N GLU A 61 3.22 6.70 -2.82
CA GLU A 61 3.02 5.83 -3.98
C GLU A 61 4.31 5.80 -4.82
N ILE A 62 4.85 4.60 -5.09
CA ILE A 62 6.01 4.42 -5.95
C ILE A 62 5.52 4.05 -7.35
N LYS A 63 6.01 4.78 -8.37
CA LYS A 63 5.71 4.53 -9.79
C LYS A 63 6.97 4.10 -10.51
N ASN A 64 6.86 3.03 -11.29
CA ASN A 64 7.92 2.62 -12.20
C ASN A 64 7.92 3.52 -13.45
N PRO A 65 9.08 3.64 -14.15
CA PRO A 65 9.12 4.26 -15.47
C PRO A 65 8.14 3.55 -16.40
N LYS A 66 7.21 4.29 -17.02
CA LYS A 66 6.20 3.69 -17.92
C LYS A 66 6.88 3.09 -19.15
N GLY A 67 6.52 1.87 -19.52
CA GLY A 67 7.04 1.21 -20.71
C GLY A 67 6.14 0.07 -21.19
N LYS A 68 6.69 -0.78 -22.06
CA LYS A 68 5.95 -1.86 -22.73
C LYS A 68 6.10 -3.22 -22.06
N TYR A 69 6.99 -3.36 -21.08
CA TYR A 69 7.09 -4.58 -20.30
C TYR A 69 5.97 -4.63 -19.26
N VAL A 70 5.56 -5.83 -18.90
CA VAL A 70 4.46 -6.05 -17.94
C VAL A 70 4.92 -7.00 -16.85
N ALA A 71 4.69 -6.62 -15.61
CA ALA A 71 4.76 -7.52 -14.46
C ALA A 71 3.36 -7.80 -13.94
N GLU A 72 3.00 -9.08 -13.88
CA GLU A 72 1.72 -9.60 -13.44
C GLU A 72 1.88 -10.30 -12.10
N VAL A 73 1.10 -9.91 -11.10
CA VAL A 73 1.04 -10.62 -9.82
C VAL A 73 -0.10 -11.59 -9.86
N VAL A 74 0.17 -12.87 -9.58
CA VAL A 74 -0.82 -13.95 -9.56
C VAL A 74 -0.93 -14.52 -8.14
N SER A 75 -2.16 -14.76 -7.70
CA SER A 75 -2.49 -15.40 -6.43
C SER A 75 -2.43 -16.93 -6.49
N PHE A 76 -2.45 -17.58 -5.32
CA PHE A 76 -2.56 -19.05 -5.21
C PHE A 76 -3.79 -19.66 -5.89
N ASP A 77 -4.84 -18.87 -6.12
CA ASP A 77 -6.05 -19.30 -6.83
C ASP A 77 -5.98 -19.00 -8.34
N ASN A 78 -4.79 -18.72 -8.89
CA ASN A 78 -4.55 -18.31 -10.28
C ASN A 78 -5.30 -17.02 -10.70
N LYS A 79 -5.67 -16.15 -9.75
CA LYS A 79 -6.26 -14.84 -10.06
C LYS A 79 -5.16 -13.79 -10.21
N ILE A 80 -5.26 -12.97 -11.26
CA ILE A 80 -4.43 -11.78 -11.45
C ILE A 80 -4.83 -10.74 -10.41
N LEU A 81 -3.87 -10.36 -9.56
CA LEU A 81 -4.05 -9.36 -8.51
C LEU A 81 -3.68 -7.96 -8.99
N ASN A 82 -2.70 -7.86 -9.89
CA ASN A 82 -2.19 -6.59 -10.38
C ASN A 82 -1.41 -6.74 -11.70
N LEU A 83 -1.44 -5.68 -12.51
CA LEU A 83 -0.58 -5.49 -13.67
C LEU A 83 0.23 -4.20 -13.50
N THR A 84 1.54 -4.29 -13.59
CA THR A 84 2.46 -3.15 -13.51
C THR A 84 3.25 -3.04 -14.80
N PHE A 85 3.07 -1.92 -15.50
CA PHE A 85 3.84 -1.60 -16.70
C PHE A 85 5.17 -0.95 -16.33
N PHE A 86 6.24 -1.34 -17.02
CA PHE A 86 7.55 -0.74 -16.82
C PHE A 86 8.38 -0.68 -18.10
N ASP A 87 9.46 0.11 -18.06
CA ASP A 87 10.45 0.17 -19.13
C ASP A 87 11.83 -0.32 -18.68
N ILE A 88 12.61 -0.82 -19.63
CA ILE A 88 14.03 -1.16 -19.44
C ILE A 88 14.84 -0.10 -20.20
N PRO A 89 15.65 0.74 -19.52
CA PRO A 89 16.37 1.81 -20.17
C PRO A 89 17.58 1.27 -20.93
N LEU A 90 17.34 0.80 -22.15
CA LEU A 90 18.39 0.30 -23.05
C LEU A 90 19.09 1.43 -23.80
N PHE A 91 18.43 2.57 -24.00
CA PHE A 91 19.01 3.67 -24.77
C PHE A 91 19.67 4.69 -23.85
N VAL A 92 20.90 5.06 -24.19
CA VAL A 92 21.60 6.19 -23.54
C VAL A 92 21.86 7.26 -24.56
N PHE A 93 21.35 8.44 -24.25
CA PHE A 93 21.58 9.66 -24.98
C PHE A 93 22.78 10.38 -24.38
N TRP A 94 23.63 10.94 -25.22
CA TRP A 94 24.76 11.75 -24.80
C TRP A 94 24.90 12.94 -25.73
N ASP A 95 25.34 14.06 -25.16
CA ASP A 95 25.65 15.29 -25.88
C ASP A 95 27.13 15.61 -25.65
N SER A 96 27.80 16.08 -26.70
CA SER A 96 29.15 16.66 -26.61
C SER A 96 29.03 18.16 -26.47
N VAL A 97 29.70 18.73 -25.48
CA VAL A 97 29.71 20.17 -25.23
C VAL A 97 31.12 20.71 -25.49
N ASP A 98 31.20 21.80 -26.25
CA ASP A 98 32.43 22.58 -26.39
C ASP A 98 32.78 23.21 -25.02
N PRO A 99 33.95 22.87 -24.44
CA PRO A 99 34.31 23.33 -23.10
C PRO A 99 34.58 24.85 -23.02
N GLU A 100 34.88 25.52 -24.13
CA GLU A 100 35.15 26.96 -24.16
C GLU A 100 33.86 27.76 -24.36
N THR A 101 32.98 27.32 -25.25
CA THR A 101 31.76 28.06 -25.60
C THR A 101 30.51 27.59 -24.88
N GLY A 102 30.55 26.41 -24.24
CA GLY A 102 29.39 25.78 -23.61
C GLY A 102 28.32 25.31 -24.60
N LYS A 103 28.59 25.35 -25.90
CA LYS A 103 27.63 24.96 -26.94
C LYS A 103 27.65 23.45 -27.15
N ILE A 104 26.49 22.87 -27.43
CA ILE A 104 26.40 21.48 -27.88
C ILE A 104 26.99 21.41 -29.29
N VAL A 105 28.04 20.62 -29.46
CA VAL A 105 28.77 20.44 -30.73
C VAL A 105 28.59 19.03 -31.32
N GLY A 106 27.90 18.16 -30.62
CA GLY A 106 27.57 16.83 -31.10
C GLY A 106 26.68 16.11 -30.11
N GLY A 107 26.28 14.91 -30.47
CA GLY A 107 25.52 14.03 -29.61
C GLY A 107 25.17 12.74 -30.34
N GLY A 108 24.52 11.83 -29.63
CA GLY A 108 24.09 10.58 -30.19
C GLY A 108 23.33 9.71 -29.21
N MET A 109 23.00 8.52 -29.68
CA MET A 109 22.39 7.46 -28.90
C MET A 109 23.22 6.20 -29.09
N PHE A 110 23.42 5.44 -28.03
CA PHE A 110 23.81 4.04 -28.15
C PHE A 110 22.86 3.15 -27.37
N GLU A 111 22.62 1.96 -27.90
CA GLU A 111 21.82 0.93 -27.28
C GLU A 111 22.72 0.05 -26.38
N ARG A 112 22.25 -0.21 -25.18
CA ARG A 112 22.85 -1.13 -24.21
C ARG A 112 22.14 -2.46 -24.32
N ASN A 113 22.93 -3.52 -24.37
CA ASN A 113 22.42 -4.88 -24.32
C ASN A 113 22.35 -5.45 -22.90
N LYS A 114 22.88 -4.72 -21.89
CA LYS A 114 22.84 -5.10 -20.48
C LYS A 114 22.53 -3.92 -19.57
N THR A 115 21.69 -4.14 -18.57
CA THR A 115 21.39 -3.13 -17.54
C THR A 115 20.75 -3.78 -16.31
N ASN A 116 20.78 -3.08 -15.18
CA ASN A 116 20.08 -3.47 -13.96
C ASN A 116 18.96 -2.47 -13.69
N ILE A 117 17.80 -2.96 -13.28
CA ILE A 117 16.65 -2.13 -12.92
C ILE A 117 16.05 -2.59 -11.60
N THR A 118 15.45 -1.66 -10.87
CA THR A 118 14.65 -1.95 -9.68
C THR A 118 13.20 -1.68 -9.99
N LEU A 119 12.35 -2.70 -9.82
CA LEU A 119 10.90 -2.60 -9.95
C LEU A 119 10.24 -2.59 -8.58
N PHE A 120 9.20 -1.77 -8.45
CA PHE A 120 8.33 -1.73 -7.28
C PHE A 120 6.93 -2.16 -7.69
N ILE A 121 6.47 -3.29 -7.16
CA ILE A 121 5.15 -3.85 -7.48
C ILE A 121 4.33 -3.89 -6.19
N PRO A 122 3.05 -3.48 -6.17
CA PRO A 122 2.24 -3.52 -4.96
C PRO A 122 2.23 -4.90 -4.29
N TYR A 123 2.33 -4.92 -2.97
CA TYR A 123 2.35 -6.16 -2.19
C TYR A 123 0.94 -6.73 -2.00
N TYR A 124 0.79 -8.05 -2.17
CA TYR A 124 -0.45 -8.77 -1.92
C TYR A 124 -0.24 -9.95 -0.99
N GLY A 125 -1.00 -10.01 0.10
CA GLY A 125 -0.87 -11.04 1.13
C GLY A 125 -1.12 -12.47 0.65
N ASN A 126 -1.83 -12.65 -0.47
CA ASN A 126 -2.13 -13.93 -1.11
C ASN A 126 -1.40 -14.13 -2.46
N GLY A 127 -0.36 -13.33 -2.73
CA GLY A 127 0.46 -13.44 -3.94
C GLY A 127 1.32 -14.70 -3.94
N GLN A 128 1.29 -15.46 -5.03
CA GLN A 128 2.05 -16.69 -5.22
C GLN A 128 3.28 -16.44 -6.10
N GLU A 129 3.09 -15.78 -7.24
CA GLU A 129 4.12 -15.55 -8.25
C GLU A 129 4.00 -14.16 -8.90
N ILE A 130 5.11 -13.69 -9.44
CA ILE A 130 5.18 -12.53 -10.32
C ILE A 130 5.72 -12.98 -11.67
N ASN A 131 4.89 -12.88 -12.70
CA ASN A 131 5.26 -13.16 -14.08
C ASN A 131 5.68 -11.87 -14.78
N ILE A 132 6.81 -11.89 -15.48
CA ILE A 132 7.28 -10.76 -16.27
C ILE A 132 7.22 -11.12 -17.74
N TYR A 133 6.60 -10.24 -18.52
CA TYR A 133 6.39 -10.36 -19.95
C TYR A 133 7.14 -9.27 -20.71
N ASP A 134 7.64 -9.60 -21.89
CA ASP A 134 8.24 -8.64 -22.82
C ASP A 134 7.17 -7.77 -23.52
N LYS A 135 7.63 -6.90 -24.41
CA LYS A 135 6.79 -5.99 -25.20
C LYS A 135 5.87 -6.72 -26.18
N GLU A 136 6.16 -7.98 -26.51
CA GLU A 136 5.33 -8.87 -27.33
C GLU A 136 4.43 -9.79 -26.47
N LEU A 137 4.39 -9.58 -25.15
CA LEU A 137 3.65 -10.39 -24.17
C LEU A 137 4.13 -11.84 -24.04
N ASN A 138 5.38 -12.13 -24.42
CA ASN A 138 6.00 -13.41 -24.11
C ASN A 138 6.51 -13.41 -22.67
N LYS A 139 6.17 -14.44 -21.90
CA LYS A 139 6.69 -14.61 -20.53
C LYS A 139 8.20 -14.83 -20.58
N LYS A 140 8.96 -13.96 -19.91
CA LYS A 140 10.44 -14.01 -19.82
C LYS A 140 10.94 -14.52 -18.49
N LEU A 141 10.22 -14.25 -17.40
CA LEU A 141 10.64 -14.60 -16.05
C LEU A 141 9.41 -14.88 -15.18
N SER A 142 9.49 -15.89 -14.33
CA SER A 142 8.53 -16.10 -13.23
C SER A 142 9.30 -16.11 -11.92
N ILE A 143 8.81 -15.36 -10.95
CA ILE A 143 9.43 -15.15 -9.64
C ILE A 143 8.45 -15.63 -8.58
N SER A 144 8.80 -16.67 -7.83
CA SER A 144 7.99 -17.07 -6.68
C SER A 144 8.08 -16.02 -5.57
N ILE A 145 6.93 -15.56 -5.11
CA ILE A 145 6.77 -14.66 -3.96
C ILE A 145 6.01 -15.32 -2.82
N SER A 146 5.77 -16.63 -2.92
CA SER A 146 4.99 -17.41 -1.96
C SER A 146 5.53 -17.33 -0.53
N SER A 147 6.85 -17.19 -0.36
CA SER A 147 7.49 -17.00 0.96
C SER A 147 7.10 -15.71 1.67
N TYR A 148 6.51 -14.76 0.95
CA TYR A 148 6.05 -13.47 1.46
C TYR A 148 4.54 -13.44 1.70
N ALA A 149 3.82 -14.53 1.41
CA ALA A 149 2.38 -14.61 1.59
C ALA A 149 2.02 -14.64 3.08
N LYS A 150 0.99 -13.89 3.45
CA LYS A 150 0.33 -13.95 4.77
C LYS A 150 -0.82 -14.93 4.78
N GLU A 151 -1.45 -15.15 3.63
CA GLU A 151 -2.62 -15.98 3.46
C GLU A 151 -2.30 -17.04 2.40
N ILE A 152 -1.89 -18.22 2.87
CA ILE A 152 -1.80 -19.40 2.02
C ILE A 152 -3.15 -20.11 2.15
N PRO A 153 -3.92 -20.29 1.07
CA PRO A 153 -5.16 -21.07 1.13
C PRO A 153 -4.83 -22.44 1.73
N SER A 154 -5.48 -22.79 2.83
CA SER A 154 -5.41 -24.15 3.34
C SER A 154 -6.02 -25.04 2.28
N ILE A 155 -5.17 -25.81 1.60
CA ILE A 155 -5.58 -26.73 0.56
C ILE A 155 -6.63 -27.66 1.18
N LYS A 156 -7.91 -27.43 0.87
CA LYS A 156 -8.92 -28.47 1.02
C LYS A 156 -8.56 -29.49 -0.05
N LEU A 157 -7.67 -30.42 0.29
CA LEU A 157 -7.46 -31.68 -0.42
C LEU A 157 -8.80 -32.43 -0.34
N LYS A 158 -9.76 -32.04 -1.18
CA LYS A 158 -10.82 -32.94 -1.60
C LYS A 158 -10.14 -33.95 -2.51
N THR A 159 -9.78 -35.07 -1.93
CA THR A 159 -9.61 -36.32 -2.65
C THR A 159 -10.94 -36.63 -3.34
N GLU A 160 -11.14 -36.09 -4.54
CA GLU A 160 -12.12 -36.58 -5.50
C GLU A 160 -11.32 -37.00 -6.73
N MET A 161 -10.80 -38.23 -6.63
CA MET A 161 -10.43 -39.02 -7.78
C MET A 161 -11.75 -39.35 -8.51
N LYS A 162 -12.07 -38.61 -9.58
CA LYS A 162 -13.03 -39.08 -10.57
C LYS A 162 -12.69 -38.52 -11.95
N GLU A 163 -12.65 -39.44 -12.89
CA GLU A 163 -12.20 -39.32 -14.26
C GLU A 163 -12.86 -38.17 -15.03
N GLU A 164 -11.99 -37.42 -15.70
CA GLU A 164 -12.09 -36.91 -17.07
C GLU A 164 -13.44 -37.02 -17.80
N LYS A 165 -13.98 -35.85 -18.19
CA LYS A 165 -14.36 -35.59 -19.58
C LYS A 165 -14.48 -34.09 -19.89
N ILE A 166 -13.83 -33.72 -20.98
CA ILE A 166 -13.73 -32.42 -21.63
C ILE A 166 -15.10 -31.93 -22.11
N SER A 167 -15.37 -30.63 -21.94
CA SER A 167 -16.19 -29.85 -22.89
C SER A 167 -15.87 -28.36 -22.74
N GLU A 168 -15.54 -27.75 -23.87
CA GLU A 168 -15.21 -26.36 -24.09
C GLU A 168 -16.39 -25.39 -23.91
N GLU A 169 -16.01 -24.11 -23.88
CA GLU A 169 -16.80 -22.88 -24.04
C GLU A 169 -17.79 -22.54 -22.92
N LYS A 170 -17.58 -21.37 -22.28
CA LYS A 170 -18.24 -20.12 -22.73
C LYS A 170 -18.10 -18.98 -21.71
N LYS A 171 -17.68 -17.83 -22.26
CA LYS A 171 -17.96 -16.44 -21.84
C LYS A 171 -17.28 -15.85 -20.60
N VAL A 172 -16.25 -15.06 -20.92
CA VAL A 172 -16.05 -13.67 -20.48
C VAL A 172 -17.38 -12.98 -20.13
N SER A 173 -17.56 -12.62 -18.86
CA SER A 173 -18.05 -11.29 -18.46
C SER A 173 -18.07 -11.17 -16.94
N MET A 174 -17.78 -9.94 -16.50
CA MET A 174 -18.25 -9.26 -15.28
C MET A 174 -17.13 -8.80 -14.34
N ILE A 175 -16.81 -7.53 -14.58
CA ILE A 175 -16.43 -6.49 -13.62
C ILE A 175 -16.99 -6.84 -12.24
N ALA A 176 -16.10 -7.18 -11.30
CA ALA A 176 -16.43 -7.30 -9.89
C ALA A 176 -15.89 -6.06 -9.18
N THR A 177 -16.84 -5.30 -8.67
CA THR A 177 -16.72 -4.13 -7.82
C THR A 177 -15.72 -4.34 -6.68
N GLU A 178 -14.79 -3.40 -6.58
CA GLU A 178 -13.86 -3.22 -5.47
C GLU A 178 -14.65 -3.05 -4.15
N LYS A 179 -14.71 -4.13 -3.37
CA LYS A 179 -15.25 -4.11 -2.01
C LYS A 179 -14.10 -3.82 -1.06
N SER A 180 -13.92 -2.53 -0.75
CA SER A 180 -13.01 -2.08 0.30
C SER A 180 -13.41 -2.72 1.63
N ASN A 181 -12.50 -3.51 2.18
CA ASN A 181 -12.67 -4.15 3.48
C ASN A 181 -11.98 -3.25 4.52
N PRO A 182 -12.70 -2.57 5.44
CA PRO A 182 -12.04 -1.78 6.47
C PRO A 182 -11.55 -2.73 7.56
N SER A 183 -10.23 -2.92 7.66
CA SER A 183 -9.62 -3.59 8.80
C SER A 183 -9.90 -2.78 10.07
N VAL A 184 -10.75 -3.33 10.93
CA VAL A 184 -11.04 -2.86 12.29
C VAL A 184 -9.75 -2.97 13.11
N VAL A 185 -9.23 -1.83 13.59
CA VAL A 185 -8.11 -1.80 14.54
C VAL A 185 -8.58 -1.13 15.83
N TYR A 186 -8.61 -1.92 16.90
CA TYR A 186 -8.93 -1.49 18.27
C TYR A 186 -7.79 -0.67 18.86
N TYR A 187 -8.02 0.62 19.11
CA TYR A 187 -7.26 1.39 20.10
C TYR A 187 -8.20 2.34 20.87
N SER A 188 -8.76 1.85 21.98
CA SER A 188 -9.55 2.67 22.91
C SER A 188 -9.00 2.70 24.35
N LEU A 189 -7.78 2.20 24.60
CA LEU A 189 -7.22 2.20 25.96
C LEU A 189 -6.47 3.50 26.31
N GLY A 190 -5.73 4.10 25.38
CA GLY A 190 -4.98 5.35 25.65
C GLY A 190 -5.87 6.61 25.75
N GLY A 191 -6.82 6.77 24.81
CA GLY A 191 -7.73 7.92 24.80
C GLY A 191 -8.70 7.95 25.98
N GLY A 192 -9.14 6.78 26.45
CA GLY A 192 -10.03 6.67 27.61
C GLY A 192 -9.39 7.17 28.91
N ILE A 193 -8.11 6.88 29.12
CA ILE A 193 -7.36 7.30 30.32
C ILE A 193 -7.19 8.83 30.34
N PHE A 194 -6.91 9.46 29.20
CA PHE A 194 -6.78 10.93 29.11
C PHE A 194 -8.12 11.64 29.41
N ILE A 195 -9.24 11.09 28.93
CA ILE A 195 -10.59 11.59 29.23
C ILE A 195 -10.91 11.45 30.72
N LEU A 196 -10.55 10.33 31.36
CA LEU A 196 -10.72 10.12 32.80
C LEU A 196 -9.90 11.11 33.64
N ILE A 197 -8.67 11.43 33.23
CA ILE A 197 -7.82 12.43 33.89
C ILE A 197 -8.45 13.83 33.79
N LEU A 198 -8.96 14.22 32.61
CA LEU A 198 -9.64 15.50 32.43
C LEU A 198 -10.94 15.59 33.24
N LEU A 199 -11.74 14.51 33.29
CA LEU A 199 -12.92 14.41 34.15
C LEU A 199 -12.56 14.51 35.65
N GLY A 200 -11.49 13.85 36.08
CA GLY A 200 -10.99 13.91 37.45
C GLY A 200 -10.57 15.32 37.87
N MET A 201 -9.79 16.01 37.03
CA MET A 201 -9.39 17.40 37.27
C MET A 201 -10.59 18.35 37.32
N PHE A 202 -11.60 18.12 36.48
CA PHE A 202 -12.82 18.92 36.41
C PHE A 202 -13.72 18.74 37.65
N LEU A 203 -13.85 17.50 38.14
CA LEU A 203 -14.61 17.20 39.35
C LEU A 203 -13.91 17.71 40.61
N SER A 204 -12.57 17.70 40.64
CA SER A 204 -11.77 18.22 41.77
C SER A 204 -11.97 19.74 41.95
N LYS A 205 -12.02 20.52 40.86
CA LYS A 205 -12.28 21.98 40.91
C LYS A 205 -13.67 22.36 41.42
N ARG A 206 -14.65 21.44 41.43
CA ARG A 206 -16.00 21.71 41.99
C ARG A 206 -16.05 21.61 43.52
N LYS A 207 -15.21 20.80 44.15
CA LYS A 207 -15.21 20.62 45.61
C LYS A 207 -14.65 21.83 46.36
N THR A 208 -13.71 22.58 45.77
CA THR A 208 -13.07 23.70 46.46
C THR A 208 -13.92 24.96 46.56
N LYS A 209 -15.02 25.08 45.80
CA LYS A 209 -15.93 26.25 45.87
C LYS A 209 -17.10 26.09 46.86
N THR A 210 -17.23 24.96 47.54
CA THR A 210 -18.34 24.70 48.49
C THR A 210 -17.92 24.67 49.96
N ALA A 211 -16.65 24.92 50.27
CA ALA A 211 -16.10 24.83 51.63
C ALA A 211 -15.77 26.19 52.28
N GLY A 212 -16.42 27.28 51.86
CA GLY A 212 -16.16 28.62 52.40
C GLY A 212 -17.44 29.44 52.51
N ASN A 213 -18.37 28.99 53.34
CA ASN A 213 -19.35 29.85 54.00
C ASN A 213 -20.00 29.04 55.13
N ASN A 214 -19.39 29.10 56.31
CA ASN A 214 -20.01 28.99 57.62
C ASN A 214 -19.17 29.82 58.57
#